data_AF-A0A0V0SYX6-F1
#
_entry.id   AF-A0A0V0SYX6-F1
#
_cell.length_a   1.000
_cell.length_b   1.000
_cell.length_c   1.000
_cell.angle_alpha   90.00
_cell.angle_beta   90.00
_cell.angle_gamma   90.00
#
_symmetry.space_group_name_H-M   'P 1'
#
loop_
_entity.id
_entity.type
_entity.pdbx_description
1 polymer ?
#
loop_
_entity_poly.entity_id
_entity_poly.type
_entity_poly.pdbx_seq_one_letter_code
_entity_poly.pdbx_strand_id
1 'polypeptide(L)'
;MASGGFHLHKWVSNEPAALRAIPTERRSTETRDCLWKTLGINWDRSSDHLSFIPLRTLSRDGGDSKRQMLSTASSIFDPMGFLAPFL
;
A
#
# COMPACT_ATOMS: atom_id res chain seq x y z
N MET A 1 13.08 2.39 13.18
CA MET A 1 12.56 1.14 12.56
C MET A 1 13.41 -0.07 12.95
N ALA A 2 14.72 -0.09 12.61
CA ALA A 2 15.63 -1.11 13.13
C ALA A 2 15.73 -1.07 14.68
N SER A 3 15.73 0.13 15.26
CA SER A 3 15.64 0.34 16.72
C SER A 3 14.34 -0.17 17.35
N GLY A 4 13.29 -0.39 16.57
CA GLY A 4 12.04 -1.00 17.01
C GLY A 4 11.98 -2.52 16.77
N GLY A 5 13.09 -3.14 16.36
CA GLY A 5 13.15 -4.57 16.02
C GLY A 5 12.55 -4.93 14.66
N PHE A 6 12.10 -3.94 13.88
CA PHE A 6 11.49 -4.18 12.57
C PHE A 6 12.56 -4.26 11.48
N HIS A 7 12.65 -5.44 10.88
CA HIS A 7 13.43 -5.68 9.68
C HIS A 7 12.53 -5.52 8.47
N LEU A 8 12.77 -4.48 7.67
CA LEU A 8 11.98 -4.22 6.48
C LEU A 8 12.37 -5.18 5.35
N HIS A 9 11.36 -5.77 4.72
CA HIS A 9 11.46 -6.66 3.56
C HIS A 9 10.65 -6.11 2.39
N LYS A 10 10.82 -6.72 1.20
CA LYS A 10 10.13 -6.35 -0.05
C LYS A 10 10.42 -4.90 -0.50
N TRP A 11 11.67 -4.47 -0.37
CA TRP A 11 12.11 -3.16 -0.82
C TRP A 11 11.89 -2.99 -2.32
N VAL A 12 11.40 -1.81 -2.67
CA VAL A 12 10.98 -1.48 -4.03
C VAL A 12 11.14 0.02 -4.25
N SER A 13 11.50 0.42 -5.47
CA SER A 13 11.74 1.82 -5.83
C SER A 13 11.36 2.09 -7.28
N ASN A 14 11.00 3.34 -7.57
CA ASN A 14 10.92 3.92 -8.90
C ASN A 14 12.32 4.11 -9.53
N GLU A 15 13.35 4.31 -8.71
CA GLU A 15 14.75 4.49 -9.13
C GLU A 15 15.59 3.22 -8.85
N PRO A 16 15.99 2.44 -9.88
CA PRO A 16 16.74 1.20 -9.69
C PRO A 16 18.09 1.39 -8.98
N ALA A 17 18.73 2.55 -9.12
CA ALA A 17 19.99 2.84 -8.44
C ALA A 17 19.83 2.82 -6.91
N ALA A 18 18.67 3.25 -6.39
CA ALA A 18 18.38 3.27 -4.95
C ALA A 18 18.35 1.86 -4.34
N LEU A 19 18.02 0.83 -5.13
CA LEU A 19 17.98 -0.55 -4.65
C LEU A 19 19.37 -1.20 -4.55
N ARG A 20 20.42 -0.62 -5.14
CA ARG A 20 21.77 -1.22 -5.17
C ARG A 20 22.33 -1.47 -3.77
N ALA A 21 22.03 -0.59 -2.82
CA ALA A 21 22.47 -0.71 -1.43
C ALA A 21 21.68 -1.75 -0.61
N ILE A 22 20.55 -2.25 -1.13
CA ILE A 22 19.69 -3.21 -0.43
C ILE A 22 20.06 -4.64 -0.84
N PRO A 23 20.29 -5.58 0.09
CA PRO A 23 20.51 -6.98 -0.23
C PRO A 23 19.36 -7.57 -1.06
N THR A 24 19.68 -8.43 -2.02
CA THR A 24 18.72 -9.01 -2.97
C THR A 24 17.58 -9.74 -2.27
N GLU A 25 17.85 -10.39 -1.14
CA GLU A 25 16.90 -11.18 -0.34
C GLU A 25 15.85 -10.27 0.34
N ARG A 26 16.15 -8.98 0.46
CA ARG A 26 15.25 -7.98 1.03
C ARG A 26 14.48 -7.21 -0.04
N ARG A 27 14.84 -7.33 -1.32
CA ARG A 27 14.13 -6.68 -2.42
C ARG A 27 12.83 -7.43 -2.73
N SER A 28 11.86 -6.74 -3.31
CA SER A 28 10.67 -7.41 -3.82
C SER A 28 10.99 -8.30 -5.03
N THR A 29 10.33 -9.45 -5.11
CA THR A 29 10.31 -10.32 -6.28
C THR A 29 9.25 -9.93 -7.31
N GLU A 30 8.36 -8.99 -6.97
CA GLU A 30 7.29 -8.53 -7.85
C GLU A 30 7.83 -7.60 -8.95
N THR A 31 7.32 -7.80 -10.16
CA THR A 31 7.72 -7.11 -11.39
C THR A 31 7.27 -5.65 -11.41
N ARG A 32 7.85 -4.86 -12.33
CA ARG A 32 7.58 -3.42 -12.48
C ARG A 32 6.10 -3.10 -12.76
N ASP A 33 5.36 -4.00 -13.39
CA ASP A 33 3.99 -3.75 -13.86
C ASP A 33 2.91 -4.08 -12.82
N CYS A 34 3.30 -4.49 -11.61
CA CYS A 34 2.35 -4.72 -10.52
C CYS A 34 2.00 -3.38 -9.85
N LEU A 35 0.71 -3.03 -9.81
CA LEU A 35 0.21 -1.94 -8.96
C LEU A 35 0.36 -2.36 -7.49
N TRP A 36 1.13 -1.60 -6.73
CA TRP A 36 1.43 -1.90 -5.34
C TRP A 36 0.34 -1.39 -4.43
N LYS A 37 -0.48 -2.29 -3.88
CA LYS A 37 -1.52 -1.91 -2.90
C LYS A 37 -0.98 -2.01 -1.48
N THR A 38 -0.91 -0.89 -0.78
CA THR A 38 -0.65 -0.84 0.67
C THR A 38 -1.63 0.13 1.32
N LEU A 39 -2.36 -0.34 2.34
CA LEU A 39 -3.34 0.48 3.08
C LEU A 39 -4.42 1.13 2.19
N GLY A 40 -4.79 0.50 1.06
CA GLY A 40 -5.79 1.07 0.13
C GLY A 40 -5.22 2.05 -0.90
N ILE A 41 -3.95 2.40 -0.78
CA ILE A 41 -3.21 3.22 -1.75
C ILE A 41 -2.54 2.31 -2.77
N ASN A 42 -2.65 2.66 -4.04
CA ASN A 42 -1.91 2.00 -5.12
C ASN A 42 -0.76 2.91 -5.57
N TRP A 43 0.41 2.32 -5.75
CA TRP A 43 1.55 3.03 -6.31
C TRP A 43 1.93 2.45 -7.66
N ASP A 44 1.88 3.30 -8.69
CA ASP A 44 2.52 3.06 -9.97
C ASP A 44 3.97 3.54 -9.88
N ARG A 45 4.89 2.57 -9.81
CA ARG A 45 6.32 2.83 -9.67
C ARG A 45 6.94 3.45 -10.91
N SER A 46 6.36 3.21 -12.08
CA SER A 46 6.93 3.67 -13.35
C SER A 46 6.74 5.17 -13.53
N SER A 47 5.57 5.66 -13.16
CA SER A 47 5.20 7.07 -13.22
C SER A 47 5.42 7.80 -11.89
N ASP A 48 5.70 7.07 -10.81
CA ASP A 48 5.77 7.57 -9.43
C ASP A 48 4.45 8.23 -8.94
N HIS A 49 3.32 7.64 -9.33
CA HIS A 49 2.00 8.15 -8.96
C HIS A 49 1.32 7.29 -7.89
N LEU A 50 0.80 7.95 -6.87
CA LEU A 50 -0.12 7.35 -5.92
C LEU A 50 -1.56 7.53 -6.41
N SER A 51 -2.34 6.46 -6.33
CA SER A 51 -3.74 6.45 -6.73
C SER A 51 -4.59 5.68 -5.73
N PHE A 52 -5.83 6.12 -5.55
CA PHE A 52 -6.81 5.46 -4.71
C PHE A 52 -7.84 4.80 -5.61
N ILE A 53 -8.08 3.51 -5.45
CA ILE A 53 -9.19 2.85 -6.12
C ILE A 53 -10.41 3.03 -5.22
N PRO A 54 -11.50 3.66 -5.70
CA PRO A 54 -12.73 3.79 -4.94
C PRO A 54 -13.18 2.41 -4.47
N LEU A 55 -13.68 2.31 -3.24
CA LEU A 55 -14.34 1.09 -2.79
C LEU A 55 -15.44 0.76 -3.80
N ARG A 56 -15.23 -0.33 -4.56
CA ARG A 56 -16.34 -0.99 -5.22
C ARG A 56 -17.35 -1.28 -4.10
N THR A 57 -18.59 -0.86 -4.29
CA THR A 57 -19.70 -1.15 -3.37
C THR A 57 -19.53 -2.58 -2.89
N LEU A 58 -19.16 -2.75 -1.62
CA LEU A 58 -18.99 -4.06 -1.03
C LEU A 58 -20.31 -4.78 -1.28
N SER A 59 -20.28 -5.84 -2.09
CA SER A 59 -21.46 -6.65 -2.30
C SER A 59 -21.95 -7.05 -0.92
N ARG A 60 -23.18 -6.65 -0.59
CA ARG A 60 -23.81 -6.90 0.72
C ARG A 60 -24.20 -8.37 0.89
N ASP A 61 -23.49 -9.27 0.20
CA ASP A 61 -23.75 -10.70 0.12
C ASP A 61 -23.26 -11.46 1.35
N GLY A 62 -22.52 -10.81 2.24
CA GLY A 62 -22.23 -11.29 3.58
C GLY A 62 -22.90 -10.38 4.59
N GLY A 63 -23.68 -10.95 5.51
CA GLY A 63 -24.33 -10.21 6.57
C GLY A 63 -23.38 -9.31 7.38
N ASP A 64 -23.95 -8.30 8.05
CA ASP A 64 -23.22 -7.26 8.76
C ASP A 64 -22.37 -7.84 9.91
N SER A 65 -21.11 -8.17 9.61
CA SER A 65 -20.16 -8.70 10.58
C SER A 65 -19.20 -7.62 11.07
N LYS A 66 -18.70 -7.77 12.31
CA LYS A 66 -17.62 -6.91 12.84
C LYS A 66 -16.39 -6.89 11.91
N ARG A 67 -16.10 -8.00 11.24
CA ARG A 67 -15.01 -8.10 10.25
C ARG A 67 -15.26 -7.22 9.03
N GLN A 68 -16.48 -7.17 8.53
CA GLN A 68 -16.85 -6.34 7.38
C GLN A 68 -16.76 -4.85 7.74
N MET A 69 -17.27 -4.46 8.91
CA MET A 69 -17.14 -3.10 9.43
C MET A 69 -15.67 -2.66 9.54
N LEU A 70 -14.81 -3.49 10.13
CA LEU A 70 -13.37 -3.18 10.26
C LEU A 70 -12.66 -3.15 8.91
N SER A 71 -13.04 -4.03 7.96
CA SER A 71 -12.51 -4.03 6.60
C SER A 71 -12.85 -2.71 5.89
N THR A 72 -14.11 -2.28 5.99
CA THR A 72 -14.57 -0.99 5.45
C THR A 72 -13.82 0.18 6.09
N ALA A 73 -13.72 0.24 7.42
CA ALA A 73 -12.98 1.31 8.09
C ALA A 73 -11.50 1.34 7.69
N SER A 74 -10.86 0.17 7.60
CA SER A 74 -9.44 0.06 7.21
C SER A 74 -9.21 0.44 5.75
N SER A 75 -10.21 0.29 4.89
CA SER A 75 -10.08 0.60 3.46
C SER A 75 -10.03 2.10 3.14
N ILE A 76 -10.50 2.95 4.07
CA ILE A 76 -10.43 4.41 3.98
C ILE A 76 -9.44 4.99 5.00
N PHE A 77 -8.71 4.15 5.72
CA PHE A 77 -7.75 4.58 6.71
C PHE A 77 -6.52 5.19 6.04
N ASP A 78 -6.30 6.47 6.30
CA ASP A 78 -5.20 7.23 5.72
C ASP A 78 -4.41 7.93 6.83
N PRO A 79 -3.34 7.30 7.34
CA PRO A 79 -2.54 7.85 8.43
C PRO A 79 -1.73 9.08 8.02
N MET A 80 -1.53 9.31 6.73
CA MET A 80 -0.70 10.40 6.20
C MET A 80 -1.52 11.59 5.71
N GLY A 81 -2.85 11.47 5.62
CA GLY A 81 -3.76 12.56 5.24
C GLY A 81 -3.78 12.89 3.74
N PHE A 82 -3.33 11.98 2.88
CA PHE A 82 -3.44 12.10 1.42
C PHE A 82 -4.88 12.24 0.88
N LEU A 83 -5.88 11.74 1.59
CA LEU A 83 -7.32 11.84 1.28
C LEU A 83 -8.02 12.93 2.10
N ALA A 84 -7.29 13.66 2.96
CA ALA A 84 -7.89 14.72 3.76
C ALA A 84 -8.36 15.87 2.84
N PRO A 85 -9.55 16.44 3.10
CA PRO A 85 -9.98 17.64 2.39
C PRO A 85 -8.98 18.78 2.63
N PHE A 86 -8.62 19.50 1.57
CA PHE A 86 -7.80 20.71 1.69
C PHE A 86 -8.69 21.90 2.06
N LEU A 87 -8.09 22.86 2.79
CA LEU A 87 -8.65 24.20 3.02
C LEU A 87 -8.08 25.19 2.01
#